data_AF-A0A973DVW9-F1
#
_entry.id   AF-A0A973DVW9-F1
#
_cell.length_a   1.000
_cell.length_b   1.000
_cell.length_c   1.000
_cell.angle_alpha   90.00
_cell.angle_beta   90.00
_cell.angle_gamma   90.00
#
_symmetry.space_group_name_H-M   'P 1'
#
loop_
_entity.id
_entity.type
_entity.pdbx_description
1 polymer ?
#
loop_
_entity_poly.entity_id
_entity_poly.type
_entity_poly.pdbx_seq_one_letter_code
_entity_poly.pdbx_strand_id
1 'polypeptide(L)' 'GKDVFVHISAVERSGLTGLADNQKVSFELIEGRDGRQMAGDLKAV' A
#
# COMPACT_ATOMS: atom_id res chain seq x y z
N GLY A 1 -16.24 -1.97 -3.06
CA GLY A 1 -14.88 -2.24 -3.60
C GLY A 1 -14.14 -3.08 -2.58
N LYS A 2 -13.05 -3.73 -2.96
CA LYS A 2 -12.21 -4.46 -2.02
C LYS A 2 -11.23 -3.47 -1.41
N ASP A 3 -11.42 -3.12 -0.14
CA ASP A 3 -10.50 -2.24 0.58
C ASP A 3 -9.27 -3.04 1.04
N VAL A 4 -8.08 -2.49 0.77
CA VAL A 4 -6.80 -3.11 1.10
C VAL A 4 -6.11 -2.25 2.16
N PHE A 5 -5.65 -2.88 3.22
CA PHE A 5 -4.94 -2.17 4.28
C PHE A 5 -3.50 -1.90 3.84
N VAL A 6 -3.08 -0.64 3.94
CA VAL A 6 -1.70 -0.22 3.75
C VAL A 6 -1.13 0.25 5.08
N HIS A 7 0.09 -0.17 5.41
CA HIS A 7 0.83 0.38 6.53
C HIS A 7 1.52 1.68 6.10
N ILE A 8 1.50 2.71 6.95
CA ILE A 8 2.22 3.97 6.71
C ILE A 8 3.71 3.73 6.44
N SER A 9 4.31 2.73 7.08
CA SER A 9 5.70 2.32 6.85
C SER A 9 5.97 1.86 5.42
N ALA A 10 4.98 1.29 4.72
CA ALA A 10 5.12 0.90 3.32
C ALA A 10 5.07 2.11 2.38
N VAL A 11 4.32 3.14 2.76
CA VAL A 11 4.25 4.44 2.05
C VAL A 11 5.55 5.21 2.25
N GLU A 12 6.07 5.30 3.48
CA GLU A 12 7.34 5.96 3.75
C GLU A 12 8.52 5.28 3.04
N ARG A 13 8.52 3.94 2.99
CA ARG A 13 9.54 3.15 2.27
C ARG A 13 9.53 3.38 0.77
N SER A 14 8.39 3.72 0.19
CA SER A 14 8.30 4.06 -1.24
C SER A 14 8.79 5.48 -1.55
N GLY A 15 9.25 6.22 -0.54
CA GLY A 15 9.64 7.62 -0.67
C GLY A 15 8.45 8.57 -0.74
N LEU A 16 7.24 8.07 -0.45
CA LEU A 16 6.03 8.87 -0.36
C LEU A 16 5.84 9.31 1.09
N THR A 17 5.60 10.59 1.31
CA THR A 17 5.24 11.13 2.63
C THR A 17 3.76 10.89 2.98
N GLY A 18 2.98 10.39 2.02
CA GLY A 18 1.55 10.12 2.13
C GLY A 18 0.97 9.74 0.77
N LEU A 19 -0.30 9.37 0.77
CA LEU A 19 -1.09 9.17 -0.44
C LEU A 19 -2.06 10.33 -0.56
N ALA A 20 -1.96 11.10 -1.64
CA ALA A 20 -2.93 12.16 -1.94
C ALA A 20 -4.24 11.56 -2.47
N ASP A 21 -5.34 12.29 -2.31
CA ASP A 21 -6.63 11.90 -2.88
C ASP A 21 -6.53 11.71 -4.40
N ASN A 22 -7.11 10.61 -4.91
CA ASN A 22 -7.01 10.19 -6.32
C ASN A 22 -5.59 9.90 -6.84
N GLN A 23 -4.59 9.77 -5.97
CA GLN A 23 -3.26 9.37 -6.39
C GLN A 23 -3.25 7.90 -6.82
N LYS A 24 -2.87 7.66 -8.08
CA LYS A 24 -2.64 6.31 -8.58
C LYS A 24 -1.29 5.84 -8.06
N VAL A 25 -1.31 4.70 -7.38
CA VAL A 25 -0.10 4.02 -6.93
C VAL A 25 -0.21 2.56 -7.32
N SER A 26 0.91 1.99 -7.76
CA SER A 26 1.07 0.55 -7.81
C SER A 26 1.36 0.04 -6.40
N PHE A 27 0.73 -1.07 -6.03
CA PHE A 27 1.03 -1.77 -4.79
C PHE A 27 0.99 -3.27 -5.08
N GLU A 28 1.72 -4.02 -4.27
CA GLU A 28 1.72 -5.48 -4.34
C GLU A 28 0.91 -6.03 -3.17
N LEU A 29 0.02 -6.98 -3.44
CA LEU A 29 -0.77 -7.63 -2.40
C LEU A 29 0.03 -8.75 -1.76
N ILE A 30 0.35 -8.59 -0.48
CA ILE A 30 1.04 -9.60 0.31
C ILE A 30 0.05 -10.25 1.26
N GLU A 31 0.07 -11.57 1.35
CA GLU A 31 -0.69 -12.31 2.36
C GLU A 31 0.02 -12.21 3.71
N GLY A 32 -0.63 -11.56 4.67
CA GLY A 32 -0.18 -11.52 6.04
C GLY A 32 -0.40 -12.86 6.75
N ARG A 33 0.30 -13.04 7.86
CA ARG A 33 0.28 -14.26 8.69
C ARG A 33 -1.12 -14.65 9.21
N ASP A 34 -2.05 -13.69 9.21
CA ASP A 34 -3.44 -13.82 9.66
C ASP A 34 -4.43 -14.12 8.51
N GLY A 35 -3.93 -14.38 7.29
CA GLY A 35 -4.77 -14.55 6.08
C GLY A 35 -5.35 -13.25 5.53
N ARG A 36 -4.93 -12.10 6.07
CA ARG A 36 -5.32 -10.77 5.58
C ARG A 36 -4.37 -10.30 4.49
N GLN A 37 -4.94 -9.83 3.39
CA GLN A 37 -4.17 -9.23 2.30
C GLN A 37 -3.85 -7.77 2.65
N MET A 38 -2.57 -7.43 2.54
CA MET A 38 -2.04 -6.09 2.84
C MET A 38 -1.33 -5.55 1.60
N ALA A 39 -1.38 -4.24 1.40
CA ALA A 39 -0.59 -3.57 0.38
C ALA A 39 0.85 -3.40 0.88
N GLY A 40 1.79 -4.03 0.19
CA GLY A 40 3.22 -3.79 0.34
C GLY A 40 3.83 -3.26 -0.95
N ASP A 41 5.12 -2.89 -0.86
CA ASP A 41 5.92 -2.37 -1.98
C ASP A 41 5.19 -1.33 -2.84
N LEU A 42 4.70 -0.25 -2.22
CA LEU A 42 4.07 0.84 -2.95
C LEU A 42 5.07 1.49 -3.92
N LYS A 43 4.58 1.86 -5.10
CA LYS A 43 5.32 2.62 -6.10
C LYS A 43 4.39 3.66 -6.70
N ALA A 44 4.86 4.90 -6.77
CA ALA A 44 4.21 5.90 -7.60
C ALA A 44 4.27 5.43 -9.06
N VAL A 45 3.14 5.54 -9.77
CA VAL A 45 3.05 5.30 -11.22
C VAL A 45 2.94 6.59 -12.00
#